data_AF-A0A940T201-F1
#
_entry.id   AF-A0A940T201-F1
#
_cell.length_a   1.000
_cell.length_b   1.000
_cell.length_c   1.000
_cell.angle_alpha   90.00
_cell.angle_beta   90.00
_cell.angle_gamma   90.00
#
_symmetry.space_group_name_H-M   'P 1'
#
loop_
_entity.id
_entity.type
_entity.pdbx_description
1 polymer ?
#
loop_
_entity_poly.entity_id
_entity_poly.type
_entity_poly.pdbx_seq_one_letter_code
_entity_poly.pdbx_strand_id
1 'polypeptide(L)'
;MRLYNQKIRVQGLIDHPLNELLYSDLGLRLGSCVPLNQMSKEFELDSLPPFQTDHLFISPRQAKAGEDDEAYASLQQCAVWNATKAVWNKRTRLIPNWIGMSWSPVGRNQIMDELLEWQA
;
A
#
# COMPACT_ATOMS: atom_id res chain seq x y z
N MET A 1 0.97 0.28 -1.01
CA MET A 1 1.16 -0.84 -1.96
C MET A 1 0.60 -0.44 -3.32
N ARG A 2 1.16 -0.93 -4.43
CA ARG A 2 0.60 -0.80 -5.79
C ARG A 2 0.46 -2.17 -6.46
N LEU A 3 -0.55 -2.33 -7.29
CA LEU A 3 -0.78 -3.50 -8.14
C LEU A 3 -0.41 -3.18 -9.59
N TYR A 4 0.22 -4.12 -10.30
CA TYR A 4 0.56 -3.99 -11.72
C TYR A 4 0.92 -5.38 -12.27
N ASN A 5 0.44 -5.72 -13.47
CA ASN A 5 0.88 -6.90 -14.25
C ASN A 5 1.11 -8.19 -13.44
N GLN A 6 0.13 -8.64 -12.65
CA GLN A 6 0.26 -9.84 -11.80
C GLN A 6 1.38 -9.76 -10.73
N LYS A 7 1.70 -8.54 -10.31
CA LYS A 7 2.67 -8.23 -9.26
C LYS A 7 2.15 -7.20 -8.28
N ILE A 8 2.74 -7.23 -7.10
CA ILE A 8 2.60 -6.24 -6.04
C ILE A 8 3.91 -5.49 -5.89
N ARG A 9 3.83 -4.17 -5.68
CA ARG A 9 4.98 -3.33 -5.29
C ARG A 9 4.68 -2.72 -3.94
N VAL A 10 5.55 -3.03 -3.00
CA VAL A 10 5.55 -2.46 -1.66
C VAL A 10 6.52 -1.30 -1.64
N GLN A 11 6.08 -0.15 -1.13
CA GLN A 11 6.97 0.99 -0.90
C GLN A 11 7.88 0.63 0.28
N GLY A 12 9.18 0.82 0.07
CA GLY A 12 10.20 0.64 1.10
C GLY A 12 10.38 1.88 1.94
N LEU A 13 11.51 2.00 2.62
CA LEU A 13 11.80 3.14 3.50
C LEU A 13 12.72 4.20 2.91
N ILE A 14 13.49 3.85 1.89
CA ILE A 14 14.58 4.70 1.41
C ILE A 14 14.07 5.79 0.46
N ASP A 15 14.53 7.02 0.69
CA ASP A 15 14.44 8.19 -0.21
C ASP A 15 13.03 8.50 -0.74
N HIS A 16 12.00 8.37 0.11
CA HIS A 16 10.63 8.72 -0.29
C HIS A 16 9.85 9.46 0.81
N PRO A 17 9.29 10.65 0.53
CA PRO A 17 8.66 11.52 1.54
C PRO A 17 7.39 10.93 2.17
N LEU A 18 6.71 10.01 1.47
CA LEU A 18 5.60 9.25 2.05
C LEU A 18 6.02 8.45 3.29
N ASN A 19 7.24 7.91 3.32
CA ASN A 19 7.72 7.10 4.44
C ASN A 19 8.06 7.96 5.65
N GLU A 20 8.69 9.11 5.39
CA GLU A 20 8.93 10.14 6.40
C GLU A 20 7.60 10.55 7.05
N LEU A 21 6.59 10.87 6.23
CA LEU A 21 5.26 11.21 6.72
C LEU A 21 4.64 10.09 7.57
N LEU A 22 4.54 8.87 7.03
CA LEU A 22 3.81 7.79 7.69
C LEU A 22 4.54 7.28 8.94
N TYR A 23 5.86 7.09 8.86
CA TYR A 23 6.61 6.37 9.89
C TYR A 23 7.36 7.28 10.85
N SER A 24 7.84 8.45 10.39
CA SER A 24 8.56 9.38 11.25
C SER A 24 7.62 10.41 11.86
N ASP A 25 6.84 11.11 11.03
CA ASP A 25 5.98 12.20 11.51
C ASP A 25 4.73 11.69 12.24
N LEU A 26 4.05 10.70 11.66
CA LEU A 26 2.81 10.14 12.21
C LEU A 26 3.04 8.92 13.11
N GLY A 27 4.25 8.39 13.16
CA GLY A 27 4.63 7.29 14.06
C GLY A 27 3.92 5.95 13.78
N LEU A 28 3.43 5.71 12.55
CA LEU A 28 2.86 4.41 12.20
C LEU A 28 3.93 3.32 12.29
N ARG A 29 3.50 2.10 12.59
CA ARG A 29 4.38 0.93 12.60
C ARG A 29 4.48 0.31 11.22
N LEU A 30 5.68 -0.17 10.89
CA LEU A 30 5.95 -0.87 9.65
C LEU A 30 5.24 -2.23 9.62
N GLY A 31 4.66 -2.57 8.47
CA GLY A 31 4.22 -3.95 8.21
C GLY A 31 5.41 -4.86 7.91
N SER A 32 5.23 -6.17 8.08
CA SER A 32 6.31 -7.17 7.93
C SER A 32 7.02 -7.17 6.58
N CYS A 33 6.34 -6.75 5.51
CA CYS A 33 6.86 -6.80 4.14
C CYS A 33 7.43 -5.46 3.65
N VAL A 34 7.53 -4.43 4.52
CA VAL A 34 8.10 -3.13 4.14
C VAL A 34 9.62 -3.29 4.01
N PRO A 35 10.22 -3.10 2.83
CA PRO A 35 11.64 -3.29 2.67
C PRO A 35 12.44 -2.10 3.24
N LEU A 36 13.39 -2.39 4.12
CA LEU A 36 14.09 -1.38 4.93
C LEU A 36 15.23 -0.67 4.20
N ASN A 37 15.80 -1.30 3.17
CA ASN A 37 17.05 -0.88 2.52
C ASN A 37 16.89 -0.57 1.02
N GLN A 38 15.67 -0.37 0.55
CA GLN A 38 15.36 -0.05 -0.84
C GLN A 38 14.12 0.84 -0.90
N MET A 39 13.96 1.58 -2.00
CA MET A 39 12.83 2.48 -2.21
C MET A 39 11.51 1.71 -2.42
N SER A 40 11.58 0.53 -3.04
CA SER A 40 10.42 -0.36 -3.19
C SER A 40 10.86 -1.79 -3.47
N LYS A 41 9.98 -2.77 -3.22
CA LYS A 41 10.18 -4.18 -3.56
C LYS A 41 8.99 -4.73 -4.30
N GLU A 42 9.27 -5.57 -5.28
CA GLU A 42 8.26 -6.27 -6.08
C GLU A 42 8.07 -7.71 -5.61
N PHE A 43 6.83 -8.19 -5.68
CA PHE A 43 6.45 -9.56 -5.38
C PHE A 43 5.52 -10.06 -6.48
N GLU A 44 5.80 -11.24 -7.02
CA GLU A 44 4.86 -11.93 -7.92
C GLU A 44 3.66 -12.44 -7.12
N LEU A 45 2.45 -12.41 -7.70
CA LEU A 45 1.24 -12.88 -7.00
C LEU A 45 1.33 -14.36 -6.58
N ASP A 46 2.02 -15.19 -7.37
CA ASP A 46 2.21 -16.62 -7.11
C ASP A 46 3.20 -16.89 -5.96
N SER A 47 3.98 -15.90 -5.55
CA SER A 47 5.03 -16.04 -4.52
C SER A 47 4.92 -14.97 -3.43
N LEU A 48 3.70 -14.54 -3.11
CA LEU A 48 3.47 -13.53 -2.08
C LEU A 48 3.91 -14.03 -0.69
N PRO A 49 4.73 -13.24 0.03
CA PRO A 49 4.99 -13.51 1.44
C PRO A 49 3.75 -13.19 2.28
N PRO A 50 3.64 -13.74 3.49
CA PRO A 50 2.59 -13.35 4.43
C PRO A 50 2.74 -11.88 4.84
N PHE A 51 1.75 -11.06 4.51
CA PHE A 51 1.68 -9.67 4.94
C PHE A 51 1.09 -9.60 6.35
N GLN A 52 1.95 -9.47 7.36
CA GLN A 52 1.52 -9.22 8.73
C GLN A 52 1.41 -7.72 8.95
N THR A 53 0.20 -7.21 8.81
CA THR A 53 -0.15 -5.81 9.05
C THR A 53 -1.61 -5.68 9.47
N ASP A 54 -1.91 -4.67 10.27
CA ASP A 54 -3.27 -4.34 10.71
C ASP A 54 -4.04 -3.50 9.69
N HIS A 55 -3.33 -2.72 8.87
CA HIS A 55 -3.89 -1.85 7.84
C HIS A 55 -3.11 -1.99 6.51
N LEU A 56 -3.83 -1.91 5.39
CA LEU A 56 -3.25 -1.95 4.04
C LEU A 56 -3.74 -0.77 3.22
N PHE A 57 -2.82 0.05 2.74
CA PHE A 57 -3.11 1.11 1.78
C PHE A 57 -2.70 0.68 0.38
N ILE A 58 -3.66 0.61 -0.54
CA ILE A 58 -3.49 0.20 -1.93
C ILE A 58 -3.74 1.40 -2.82
N SER A 59 -2.70 1.85 -3.51
CA SER A 59 -2.83 2.84 -4.57
C SER A 59 -3.13 2.08 -5.86
N PRO A 60 -4.34 2.20 -6.44
CA PRO A 60 -4.61 1.70 -7.77
C PRO A 60 -3.71 2.47 -8.73
N ARG A 61 -3.20 1.78 -9.75
CA ARG A 61 -2.49 2.46 -10.81
C ARG A 61 -3.54 3.23 -11.61
N GLN A 62 -3.16 4.33 -12.24
CA GLN A 62 -3.91 4.83 -13.39
C GLN A 62 -3.63 3.93 -14.60
N ALA A 63 -3.86 2.61 -14.45
CA ALA A 63 -3.80 1.70 -15.57
C ALA A 63 -4.99 1.98 -16.50
N LYS A 64 -4.88 1.57 -17.76
CA LYS A 64 -6.04 1.58 -18.67
C LYS A 64 -7.16 0.77 -18.02
N ALA A 65 -8.41 1.23 -18.16
CA ALA A 65 -9.57 0.55 -17.60
C ALA A 65 -9.52 -0.97 -17.90
N GLY A 66 -9.52 -1.81 -16.86
CA GLY A 66 -9.52 -3.27 -16.94
C GLY A 66 -8.29 -4.00 -16.39
N GLU A 67 -7.07 -3.46 -16.52
CA GLU A 67 -5.86 -4.19 -16.09
C GLU A 67 -5.73 -4.33 -14.56
N ASP A 68 -6.12 -3.29 -13.83
CA ASP A 68 -6.11 -3.32 -12.36
C ASP A 68 -7.21 -4.23 -11.81
N ASP A 69 -8.32 -4.39 -12.53
CA ASP A 69 -9.45 -5.24 -12.12
C ASP A 69 -9.06 -6.73 -12.21
N GLU A 70 -8.37 -7.14 -13.26
CA GLU A 70 -7.86 -8.51 -13.40
C GLU A 70 -6.79 -8.83 -12.35
N ALA A 71 -5.81 -7.94 -12.15
CA ALA A 71 -4.77 -8.14 -11.14
C ALA A 71 -5.35 -8.19 -9.71
N TYR A 72 -6.36 -7.37 -9.42
CA TYR A 72 -7.05 -7.38 -8.14
C TYR A 72 -7.90 -8.65 -7.96
N ALA A 73 -8.59 -9.11 -9.00
CA ALA A 73 -9.31 -10.38 -8.97
C ALA A 73 -8.38 -11.57 -8.74
N SER A 74 -7.22 -11.62 -9.40
CA SER A 74 -6.18 -12.64 -9.16
C SER A 74 -5.66 -12.58 -7.72
N LEU A 75 -5.42 -11.38 -7.20
CA LEU A 75 -4.98 -11.21 -5.81
C LEU A 75 -6.01 -11.74 -4.81
N GLN A 76 -7.31 -11.51 -5.05
CA GLN A 76 -8.39 -12.03 -4.21
C GLN A 76 -8.49 -13.57 -4.20
N GLN A 77 -7.92 -14.24 -5.20
CA GLN A 77 -7.84 -15.71 -5.24
C GLN A 77 -6.64 -16.25 -4.44
N CYS A 78 -5.66 -15.41 -4.09
CA CYS A 78 -4.48 -15.84 -3.36
C CYS A 78 -4.79 -16.12 -1.88
N ALA A 79 -4.53 -17.35 -1.44
CA ALA A 79 -4.75 -17.77 -0.05
C ALA A 79 -3.93 -16.95 0.96
N VAL A 80 -2.69 -16.62 0.62
CA VAL A 80 -1.80 -15.81 1.47
C VAL A 80 -2.33 -14.38 1.62
N TRP A 81 -2.87 -13.82 0.55
CA TRP A 81 -3.53 -12.51 0.59
C TRP A 81 -4.75 -12.55 1.51
N ASN A 82 -5.64 -13.53 1.34
CA ASN A 82 -6.86 -13.66 2.16
C ASN A 82 -6.56 -13.93 3.64
N ALA A 83 -5.43 -14.57 3.95
CA ALA A 83 -4.97 -14.80 5.32
C ALA A 83 -4.34 -13.55 5.97
N THR A 84 -4.11 -12.47 5.22
CA THR A 84 -3.57 -11.23 5.77
C THR A 84 -4.57 -10.59 6.73
N LYS A 85 -4.12 -10.27 7.95
CA LYS A 85 -4.98 -9.72 9.02
C LYS A 85 -5.75 -8.46 8.58
N ALA A 86 -5.11 -7.56 7.83
CA ALA A 86 -5.77 -6.38 7.29
C ALA A 86 -6.87 -6.73 6.27
N VAL A 87 -6.67 -7.75 5.43
CA VAL A 87 -7.66 -8.21 4.44
C VAL A 87 -8.83 -8.87 5.16
N TRP A 88 -8.55 -9.82 6.04
CA TRP A 88 -9.55 -10.54 6.83
C TRP A 88 -10.45 -9.58 7.63
N ASN A 89 -9.86 -8.57 8.26
CA ASN A 89 -10.58 -7.58 9.07
C ASN A 89 -11.17 -6.42 8.26
N LYS A 90 -11.16 -6.49 6.92
CA LYS A 90 -11.66 -5.42 6.03
C LYS A 90 -11.00 -4.04 6.30
N ARG A 91 -9.71 -4.05 6.67
CA ARG A 91 -8.86 -2.88 6.90
C ARG A 91 -7.92 -2.59 5.73
N THR A 92 -8.32 -3.01 4.54
CA THR A 92 -7.70 -2.65 3.27
C THR A 92 -8.40 -1.41 2.72
N ARG A 93 -7.63 -0.42 2.29
CA ARG A 93 -8.11 0.85 1.77
C ARG A 93 -7.51 1.13 0.40
N LEU A 94 -8.37 1.54 -0.53
CA LEU A 94 -7.93 2.16 -1.76
C LEU A 94 -7.61 3.62 -1.46
N ILE A 95 -6.41 4.05 -1.84
CA ILE A 95 -5.92 5.40 -1.61
C ILE A 95 -5.66 6.09 -2.95
N PRO A 96 -5.77 7.42 -3.03
CA PRO A 96 -5.23 8.19 -4.15
C PRO A 96 -3.72 7.95 -4.35
N ASN A 97 -3.12 8.64 -5.31
CA ASN A 97 -1.68 8.54 -5.56
C ASN A 97 -0.86 9.26 -4.47
N TRP A 98 -0.93 8.79 -3.22
CA TRP A 98 -0.19 9.31 -2.06
C TRP A 98 1.31 9.37 -2.32
N ILE A 99 1.82 8.42 -3.10
CA ILE A 99 3.23 8.38 -3.53
C ILE A 99 3.58 9.69 -4.25
N GLY A 100 2.76 10.14 -5.20
CA GLY A 100 2.95 11.43 -5.87
C GLY A 100 2.62 12.63 -4.98
N MET A 101 1.52 12.56 -4.22
CA MET A 101 1.04 13.68 -3.40
C MET A 101 2.02 14.06 -2.29
N SER A 102 2.70 13.08 -1.69
CA SER A 102 3.61 13.26 -0.55
C SER A 102 4.82 14.17 -0.83
N TRP A 103 5.14 14.46 -2.10
CA TRP A 103 6.20 15.38 -2.51
C TRP A 103 5.84 16.86 -2.34
N SER A 104 4.57 17.19 -2.07
CA SER A 104 4.12 18.56 -1.87
C SER A 104 3.53 18.75 -0.46
N PRO A 105 3.72 19.91 0.21
CA PRO A 105 3.10 20.17 1.51
C PRO A 105 1.58 20.03 1.49
N VAL A 106 0.93 20.51 0.41
CA VAL A 106 -0.52 20.38 0.23
C VAL A 106 -0.94 18.91 0.16
N GLY A 107 -0.22 18.09 -0.63
CA GLY A 107 -0.53 16.66 -0.72
C GLY A 107 -0.27 15.90 0.56
N ARG A 108 0.74 16.29 1.37
CA ARG A 108 0.94 15.73 2.71
C ARG A 108 -0.22 16.05 3.65
N ASN A 109 -0.73 17.28 3.62
CA ASN A 109 -1.91 17.68 4.39
C ASN A 109 -3.14 16.86 3.98
N GLN A 110 -3.39 16.70 2.68
CA GLN A 110 -4.49 15.86 2.18
C GLN A 110 -4.39 14.40 2.66
N ILE A 111 -3.19 13.82 2.67
CA ILE A 111 -2.97 12.46 3.21
C ILE A 111 -3.32 12.40 4.71
N MET A 112 -2.94 13.41 5.49
CA MET A 112 -3.26 13.46 6.92
C MET A 112 -4.76 13.63 7.17
N ASP A 113 -5.42 14.51 6.40
CA ASP A 113 -6.88 14.71 6.49
C ASP A 113 -7.62 13.41 6.17
N GLU A 114 -7.25 12.71 5.09
CA GLU A 114 -7.79 11.39 4.75
C GLU A 114 -7.61 10.37 5.89
N LEU A 115 -6.42 10.32 6.51
CA LEU A 115 -6.16 9.41 7.63
C LEU A 115 -7.02 9.73 8.87
N LEU A 116 -7.28 10.99 9.14
CA LEU A 116 -8.09 11.43 10.29
C LEU A 116 -9.57 11.14 10.08
N GLU A 117 -10.09 11.39 8.87
CA GLU A 117 -11.47 11.04 8.51
C GLU A 117 -11.74 9.54 8.64
N TRP A 118 -10.71 8.69 8.49
CA TRP A 118 -10.85 7.25 8.60
C TRP A 118 -10.85 6.70 10.02
N GLN A 119 -10.52 7.51 11.02
CA GLN A 119 -10.62 7.13 12.44
C GLN A 119 -12.03 7.34 13.02
N ALA A 120 -12.94 7.97 12.27
CA ALA A 120 -14.34 8.23 12.66
C ALA A 120 -15.31 7.08 12.34
#